data_AF-A0A1A1YJQ8-F1
#
_entry.id   AF-A0A1A1YJQ8-F1
#
_cell.length_a   1.000
_cell.length_b   1.000
_cell.length_c   1.000
_cell.angle_alpha   90.00
_cell.angle_beta   90.00
_cell.angle_gamma   90.00
#
_symmetry.space_group_name_H-M   'P 1'
#
loop_
_entity.id
_entity.type
_entity.pdbx_description
1 polymer ?
#
loop_
_entity_poly.entity_id
_entity_poly.type
_entity_poly.pdbx_seq_one_letter_code
_entity_poly.pdbx_strand_id
1 'polypeptide(L)'
;MPKINSRLAKFAGLAVAGVGLSHFTSPQLFDGITRSAFPRDTRQRVYLHGGVETALGLGLSSAKTRPLAAVGTIGYLAYLAGNAVRNR
;
A
#
# COMPACT_ATOMS: atom_id res chain seq x y z
N MET A 1 -18.68 -15.75 -3.29
CA MET A 1 -17.80 -14.79 -2.60
C MET A 1 -18.02 -14.94 -1.09
N PRO A 2 -16.99 -15.24 -0.29
CA PRO A 2 -17.17 -15.28 1.16
C PRO A 2 -17.64 -13.91 1.65
N LYS A 3 -18.69 -13.88 2.49
CA LYS A 3 -19.19 -12.64 3.12
C LYS A 3 -18.14 -12.17 4.15
N ILE A 4 -17.12 -11.46 3.69
CA ILE A 4 -16.20 -10.74 4.59
C ILE A 4 -17.04 -9.74 5.39
N ASN A 5 -16.92 -9.77 6.72
CA ASN A 5 -17.64 -8.84 7.58
C ASN A 5 -17.29 -7.40 7.15
N SER A 6 -18.30 -6.60 6.78
CA SER A 6 -18.10 -5.25 6.24
C SER A 6 -17.34 -4.33 7.21
N ARG A 7 -17.47 -4.55 8.53
CA ARG A 7 -16.67 -3.84 9.54
C ARG A 7 -15.20 -4.25 9.50
N LEU A 8 -14.93 -5.55 9.41
CA LEU A 8 -13.55 -6.06 9.32
C LEU A 8 -12.84 -5.51 8.08
N ALA A 9 -13.52 -5.53 6.92
CA ALA A 9 -12.98 -4.95 5.69
C ALA A 9 -12.71 -3.44 5.83
N LYS A 10 -13.59 -2.71 6.53
CA LYS A 10 -13.39 -1.29 6.83
C LYS A 10 -12.15 -1.07 7.68
N PHE A 11 -12.02 -1.79 8.80
CA PHE A 11 -10.86 -1.67 9.69
C PHE A 11 -9.55 -2.08 9.01
N ALA A 12 -9.57 -3.15 8.21
CA ALA A 12 -8.41 -3.56 7.42
C ALA A 12 -7.98 -2.45 6.45
N GLY A 13 -8.92 -1.84 5.71
CA GLY A 13 -8.61 -0.71 4.84
C GLY A 13 -8.04 0.49 5.60
N LEU A 14 -8.60 0.83 6.77
CA LEU A 14 -8.07 1.91 7.60
C LEU A 14 -6.68 1.60 8.16
N ALA A 15 -6.40 0.34 8.52
CA ALA A 15 -5.07 -0.08 8.95
C ALA A 15 -4.03 0.10 7.82
N VAL A 16 -4.37 -0.30 6.59
CA VAL A 16 -3.53 -0.07 5.41
C VAL A 16 -3.31 1.43 5.18
N ALA A 17 -4.36 2.25 5.32
CA ALA A 17 -4.21 3.70 5.21
C ALA A 17 -3.29 4.27 6.29
N GLY A 18 -3.35 3.75 7.52
CA GLY A 18 -2.43 4.09 8.60
C GLY A 18 -0.97 3.75 8.27
N VAL A 19 -0.71 2.59 7.65
CA VAL A 19 0.63 2.23 7.15
C VAL A 19 1.08 3.20 6.05
N GLY A 20 0.21 3.55 5.11
CA GLY A 20 0.51 4.56 4.09
C GLY A 20 0.89 5.92 4.70
N LEU A 21 0.14 6.38 5.71
CA LEU A 21 0.45 7.62 6.43
C LEU A 21 1.77 7.54 7.21
N SER A 22 2.14 6.35 7.70
CA SER A 22 3.40 6.16 8.42
C SER A 22 4.64 6.36 7.53
N HIS A 23 4.52 6.23 6.20
CA HIS A 23 5.61 6.58 5.28
C HIS A 23 5.94 8.09 5.31
N PHE A 24 4.99 8.95 5.68
CA PHE A 24 5.25 10.40 5.76
C PHE A 24 5.74 10.83 7.14
N THR A 25 5.24 10.18 8.20
CA THR A 25 5.59 10.53 9.59
C THR A 25 6.83 9.82 10.09
N SER A 26 7.06 8.58 9.67
CA SER A 26 8.20 7.73 10.06
C SER A 26 8.85 7.02 8.85
N PRO A 27 9.23 7.74 7.79
CA PRO A 27 9.78 7.17 6.55
C PRO A 27 11.01 6.27 6.75
N GLN A 28 11.81 6.50 7.80
CA GLN A 28 13.03 5.75 8.09
C GLN A 28 12.77 4.26 8.33
N LEU A 29 11.56 3.90 8.79
CA LEU A 29 11.15 2.51 9.01
C LEU A 29 11.06 1.71 7.70
N PHE A 30 10.90 2.40 6.56
CA PHE A 30 10.66 1.81 5.26
C PHE A 30 11.87 1.86 4.32
N ASP A 31 12.91 2.60 4.68
CA ASP A 31 14.07 2.85 3.82
C ASP A 31 14.78 1.55 3.44
N GLY A 32 14.94 0.60 4.37
CA GLY A 32 15.60 -0.68 4.11
C GLY A 32 14.89 -1.53 3.06
N ILE A 33 13.60 -1.79 3.27
CA ILE A 33 12.76 -2.59 2.36
C ILE A 33 12.57 -1.89 1.02
N THR A 34 12.38 -0.56 1.04
CA THR A 34 12.20 0.21 -0.19
C THR A 34 13.48 0.22 -1.01
N ARG A 35 14.66 0.32 -0.39
CA ARG A 35 15.95 0.35 -1.10
C ARG A 35 16.23 -0.96 -1.84
N SER A 36 15.88 -2.11 -1.28
CA SER A 36 16.09 -3.40 -1.96
C SER A 36 15.24 -3.54 -3.22
N ALA A 37 14.01 -3.02 -3.21
CA ALA A 37 13.13 -3.06 -4.37
C ALA A 37 13.32 -1.85 -5.32
N PHE A 38 13.81 -0.73 -4.80
CA PHE A 38 13.97 0.55 -5.51
C PHE A 38 15.27 1.24 -5.05
N PRO A 39 16.42 0.90 -5.67
CA PRO A 39 17.74 1.34 -5.20
C PRO A 39 18.06 2.82 -5.47
N ARG A 40 17.29 3.47 -6.34
CA ARG A 40 17.41 4.91 -6.66
C ARG A 40 16.24 5.68 -6.05
N ASP A 41 16.53 6.91 -5.61
CA ASP A 41 15.53 7.85 -5.08
C ASP A 41 14.67 7.25 -3.95
N THR A 42 15.26 6.42 -3.08
CA THR A 42 14.55 5.63 -2.07
C THR A 42 13.57 6.48 -1.24
N ARG A 43 13.98 7.67 -0.78
CA ARG A 43 13.10 8.55 0.02
C ARG A 43 11.89 9.07 -0.75
N GLN A 44 12.08 9.46 -2.02
CA GLN A 44 10.96 9.84 -2.86
C GLN A 44 10.02 8.64 -3.07
N ARG A 45 10.59 7.45 -3.22
CA ARG A 45 9.83 6.22 -3.41
C ARG A 45 9.02 5.82 -2.18
N VAL A 46 9.58 5.98 -0.98
CA VAL A 46 8.87 5.83 0.30
C VAL A 46 7.63 6.73 0.33
N TYR A 47 7.74 8.02 0.00
CA TYR A 47 6.57 8.91 -0.01
C TYR A 47 5.55 8.57 -1.09
N LEU A 48 6.00 8.16 -2.28
CA LEU A 48 5.09 7.69 -3.34
C LEU A 48 4.31 6.45 -2.92
N HIS A 49 4.98 5.48 -2.29
CA HIS A 49 4.33 4.28 -1.75
C HIS A 49 3.33 4.64 -0.65
N GLY A 50 3.73 5.52 0.27
CA GLY A 50 2.83 6.05 1.29
C GLY A 50 1.54 6.65 0.73
N GLY A 51 1.65 7.45 -0.34
CA GLY A 51 0.48 8.04 -1.01
C GLY A 51 -0.44 7.00 -1.63
N VAL A 52 0.14 6.03 -2.35
CA VAL A 52 -0.62 4.94 -2.99
C VAL A 52 -1.31 4.06 -1.96
N GLU A 53 -0.61 3.63 -0.91
CA GLU A 53 -1.17 2.79 0.15
C GLU A 53 -2.26 3.53 0.95
N THR A 54 -2.07 4.82 1.22
CA THR A 54 -3.10 5.65 1.86
C THR A 54 -4.37 5.67 1.01
N ALA A 55 -4.24 5.95 -0.28
CA ALA A 55 -5.38 5.99 -1.20
C ALA A 55 -6.08 4.63 -1.33
N LEU A 56 -5.31 3.54 -1.47
CA LEU A 56 -5.85 2.18 -1.54
C LEU A 56 -6.53 1.78 -0.23
N GLY A 57 -5.93 2.05 0.93
CA GLY A 57 -6.51 1.75 2.23
C GLY A 57 -7.83 2.48 2.46
N LEU A 58 -7.89 3.78 2.15
CA LEU A 58 -9.13 4.56 2.19
C LEU A 58 -10.17 3.99 1.20
N GLY A 59 -9.75 3.64 -0.01
CA GLY A 59 -10.60 3.02 -1.02
C GLY A 59 -11.18 1.68 -0.59
N LEU A 60 -10.40 0.83 0.08
CA LEU A 60 -10.82 -0.45 0.64
C LEU A 60 -11.78 -0.29 1.83
N SER A 61 -11.61 0.79 2.60
CA SER A 61 -12.43 1.08 3.77
C SER A 61 -13.89 1.42 3.42
N SER A 62 -14.11 2.01 2.23
CA SER A 62 -15.43 2.37 1.71
C SER A 62 -16.00 1.25 0.84
N ALA A 63 -17.19 0.75 1.19
CA ALA A 63 -17.86 -0.31 0.44
C ALA A 63 -18.11 0.07 -1.04
N LYS A 64 -18.31 1.37 -1.33
CA LYS A 64 -18.55 1.89 -2.69
C LYS A 64 -17.31 1.79 -3.59
N THR A 65 -16.12 2.01 -3.04
CA THR A 65 -14.86 2.05 -3.80
C THR A 65 -14.03 0.77 -3.65
N ARG A 66 -14.40 -0.10 -2.69
CA ARG A 66 -13.67 -1.34 -2.38
C ARG A 66 -13.38 -2.24 -3.56
N PRO A 67 -14.31 -2.50 -4.51
CA PRO A 67 -14.00 -3.35 -5.66
C PRO A 67 -12.86 -2.79 -6.51
N LEU A 68 -12.89 -1.48 -6.79
CA LEU A 68 -11.83 -0.80 -7.54
C LEU A 68 -10.52 -0.77 -6.77
N ALA A 69 -10.57 -0.47 -5.47
CA ALA A 69 -9.40 -0.46 -4.61
C ALA A 69 -8.77 -1.86 -4.48
N ALA A 70 -9.56 -2.93 -4.49
CA ALA A 70 -9.05 -4.30 -4.48
C ALA A 70 -8.28 -4.61 -5.77
N VAL A 71 -8.81 -4.25 -6.94
CA VAL A 71 -8.09 -4.39 -8.21
C VAL A 71 -6.81 -3.55 -8.21
N GLY A 72 -6.88 -2.30 -7.75
CA GLY A 72 -5.71 -1.43 -7.61
C GLY A 72 -4.66 -2.00 -6.66
N THR A 73 -5.08 -2.63 -5.56
CA THR A 73 -4.18 -3.28 -4.60
C THR A 73 -3.45 -4.46 -5.24
N ILE A 74 -4.17 -5.30 -5.99
CA ILE A 74 -3.55 -6.42 -6.71
C ILE A 74 -2.51 -5.90 -7.72
N GLY A 75 -2.85 -4.89 -8.51
CA GLY A 75 -1.93 -4.29 -9.47
C GLY A 75 -0.70 -3.67 -8.80
N TYR A 76 -0.90 -2.98 -7.67
CA TYR A 76 0.18 -2.37 -6.90
C TYR A 76 1.12 -3.42 -6.27
N LEU A 77 0.58 -4.51 -5.72
CA LEU A 77 1.39 -5.62 -5.20
C LEU A 77 2.19 -6.29 -6.31
N ALA A 78 1.61 -6.49 -7.49
CA ALA A 78 2.33 -7.02 -8.65
C ALA A 78 3.48 -6.10 -9.09
N TYR A 79 3.26 -4.78 -9.08
CA TYR A 79 4.30 -3.78 -9.36
C TYR A 79 5.44 -3.82 -8.33
N LEU A 80 5.12 -3.91 -7.03
CA LEU A 80 6.13 -4.02 -5.97
C LEU A 80 6.95 -5.31 -6.10
N ALA A 81 6.27 -6.45 -6.23
CA ALA A 81 6.92 -7.75 -6.39
C ALA A 81 7.80 -7.80 -7.65
N GLY A 82 7.32 -7.27 -8.77
CA GLY A 82 8.09 -7.19 -10.01
C GLY A 82 9.36 -6.36 -9.87
N ASN A 83 9.34 -5.24 -9.14
CA ASN A 83 10.54 -4.46 -8.87
C ASN A 83 11.48 -5.16 -7.87
N ALA A 84 10.94 -5.79 -6.84
CA ALA A 84 11.74 -6.56 -5.88
C ALA A 84 12.49 -7.71 -6.57
N VAL A 85 11.84 -8.46 -7.47
CA VAL A 85 12.48 -9.54 -8.23
C VAL A 85 13.53 -9.01 -9.21
N ARG A 86 13.28 -7.85 -9.85
CA ARG A 86 14.22 -7.27 -10.83
C ARG A 86 15.48 -6.66 -10.20
N ASN A 87 15.40 -6.24 -8.94
CA ASN A 87 16.49 -5.54 -8.24
C ASN A 87 17.14 -6.39 -7.14
N ARG A 88 16.84 -7.69 -7.08
CA ARG A 88 17.48 -8.68 -6.21
C ARG A 88 18.71 -9.27 -6.87
#